data_AF-A0A0M1JB76-F1
#
_entry.id   AF-A0A0M1JB76-F1
#
_cell.length_a   1.000
_cell.length_b   1.000
_cell.length_c   1.000
_cell.angle_alpha   90.00
_cell.angle_beta   90.00
_cell.angle_gamma   90.00
#
_symmetry.space_group_name_H-M   'P 1'
#
loop_
_entity.id
_entity.type
_entity.pdbx_description
1 polymer ?
#
loop_
_entity_poly.entity_id
_entity_poly.type
_entity_poly.pdbx_seq_one_letter_code
_entity_poly.pdbx_strand_id
1 'polypeptide(L)'
;MTPLQNLLQQFRTQAASPRDQGTYFEKLILTYLRHEPYYQTLYSQVWTYGAWATERGLTGLDTGIDLVAQTAATGEFHAIQCKFYAPNHRIQRADIDSFFAASGTSDFSHRLLVITTNNWTKPVQDVLQNQQIPVTVIDLNTLEYSKIDWGKYSIDQAPILRHSKQLRPHQENAHKAVLLGFKHSARGKLLMACGTGKTFTSLKIAESQAGIGHIVLFLVPSLALLSQTLTEWTQESSVPLRSFAVCSDTEVGKNKRKLTKAQQNEEAEEIAVLELQYPATTEPDKLAQAVLRSRNSQSMLVIFATYHSIEVVHTAQLEYGLGQFSLIICDEAHRTTGAIFADTAESHFTKVHNDEYLHASKRLYMTATPRVYGNTAKAKAEQDSVTLCSMDDEAIYGPDLHVLRFSKAVAQGLL
;
A
#
# COMPACT_ATOMS: atom_id res chain seq x y z
N MET A 1 21.82 4.94 13.00
CA MET A 1 21.67 3.71 12.19
C MET A 1 20.56 2.89 12.81
N THR A 2 19.67 2.35 11.99
CA THR A 2 18.58 1.46 12.42
C THR A 2 19.13 0.09 12.84
N PRO A 3 18.37 -0.74 13.59
CA PRO A 3 18.80 -2.10 13.91
C PRO A 3 19.15 -2.93 12.67
N LEU A 4 18.39 -2.81 11.58
CA LEU A 4 18.67 -3.50 10.32
C LEU A 4 19.97 -3.00 9.68
N GLN A 5 20.20 -1.69 9.66
CA GLN A 5 21.45 -1.13 9.13
C GLN A 5 22.69 -1.63 9.90
N ASN A 6 22.58 -1.73 11.23
CA ASN A 6 23.64 -2.32 12.06
C ASN A 6 23.87 -3.80 11.72
N LEU A 7 22.81 -4.58 11.57
CA LEU A 7 22.88 -6.00 11.19
C LEU A 7 23.53 -6.18 9.80
N LEU A 8 23.13 -5.38 8.81
CA LEU A 8 23.73 -5.41 7.48
C LEU A 8 25.21 -4.98 7.51
N GLN A 9 25.57 -4.00 8.36
CA GLN A 9 26.98 -3.66 8.56
C GLN A 9 27.76 -4.82 9.18
N GLN A 10 27.18 -5.53 10.17
CA GLN A 10 27.80 -6.71 10.77
C GLN A 10 28.07 -7.79 9.72
N PHE A 11 27.10 -8.12 8.86
CA PHE A 11 27.29 -9.07 7.76
C PHE A 11 28.45 -8.70 6.85
N ARG A 12 28.57 -7.41 6.48
CA ARG A 12 29.69 -6.92 5.65
C ARG A 12 31.04 -7.09 6.34
N THR A 13 31.11 -6.88 7.66
CA THR A 13 32.36 -6.99 8.42
C THR A 13 32.77 -8.42 8.76
N GLN A 14 31.80 -9.33 8.90
CA GLN A 14 32.05 -10.73 9.29
C GLN A 14 32.24 -11.68 8.10
N ALA A 15 31.79 -11.29 6.91
CA ALA A 15 31.95 -12.10 5.71
C ALA A 15 33.44 -12.23 5.34
N ALA A 16 33.91 -13.47 5.17
CA ALA A 16 35.27 -13.75 4.71
C ALA A 16 35.43 -13.53 3.19
N SER A 17 34.32 -13.55 2.46
CA SER A 17 34.27 -13.34 1.01
C SER A 17 32.98 -12.64 0.56
N PRO A 18 32.95 -12.04 -0.64
CA PRO A 18 31.72 -11.51 -1.23
C PRO A 18 30.60 -12.54 -1.35
N ARG A 19 30.95 -13.82 -1.51
CA ARG A 19 29.99 -14.93 -1.57
C ARG A 19 29.33 -15.18 -0.21
N ASP A 20 30.10 -15.12 0.88
CA ASP A 20 29.55 -15.26 2.23
C ASP A 20 28.63 -14.10 2.57
N GLN A 21 29.01 -12.89 2.14
CA GLN A 21 28.17 -11.70 2.27
C GLN A 21 26.82 -11.90 1.56
N GLY A 22 26.83 -12.38 0.31
CA GLY A 22 25.61 -12.74 -0.43
C GLY A 22 24.76 -13.76 0.32
N THR A 23 25.39 -14.85 0.77
CA THR A 23 24.71 -15.93 1.50
C THR A 23 24.02 -15.43 2.79
N TYR A 24 24.65 -14.54 3.55
CA TYR A 24 24.02 -13.97 4.75
C TYR A 24 22.78 -13.14 4.42
N PHE A 25 22.81 -12.38 3.32
CA PHE A 25 21.67 -11.59 2.89
C PHE A 25 20.54 -12.48 2.33
N GLU A 26 20.88 -13.50 1.54
CA GLU A 26 19.91 -14.50 1.07
C GLU A 26 19.17 -15.16 2.23
N LYS A 27 19.87 -15.55 3.30
CA LYS A 27 19.24 -16.11 4.51
C LYS A 27 18.32 -15.12 5.22
N LEU A 28 18.70 -13.84 5.26
CA LEU A 28 17.85 -12.78 5.80
C LEU A 28 16.56 -12.64 4.97
N ILE A 29 16.67 -12.63 3.64
CA ILE A 29 15.51 -12.52 2.74
C ILE A 29 14.64 -13.77 2.80
N LEU A 30 15.24 -14.96 2.85
CA LEU A 30 14.51 -16.21 3.06
C LEU A 30 13.68 -16.16 4.35
N THR A 31 14.24 -15.61 5.44
CA THR A 31 13.51 -15.42 6.70
C THR A 31 12.39 -14.40 6.55
N TYR A 32 12.67 -13.26 5.89
CA TYR A 32 11.67 -12.23 5.60
C TYR A 32 10.46 -12.79 4.82
N LEU A 33 10.69 -13.46 3.69
CA LEU A 33 9.62 -14.00 2.85
C LEU A 33 8.79 -15.11 3.55
N ARG A 34 9.35 -15.77 4.57
CA ARG A 34 8.65 -16.81 5.34
C ARG A 34 7.84 -16.28 6.53
N HIS A 35 8.15 -15.09 7.05
CA HIS A 35 7.60 -14.61 8.32
C HIS A 35 6.95 -13.23 8.25
N GLU A 36 7.22 -12.42 7.22
CA GLU A 36 6.49 -11.19 6.99
C GLU A 36 5.01 -11.51 6.67
N PRO A 37 4.02 -10.92 7.38
CA PRO A 37 2.62 -11.36 7.30
C PRO A 37 2.05 -11.50 5.89
N TYR A 38 2.41 -10.58 5.00
CA TYR A 38 1.99 -10.63 3.61
C TYR A 38 2.55 -11.86 2.88
N TYR A 39 3.88 -12.04 2.87
CA TYR A 39 4.52 -13.14 2.16
C TYR A 39 4.25 -14.50 2.78
N GLN A 40 4.09 -14.55 4.11
CA GLN A 40 3.67 -15.76 4.81
C GLN A 40 2.28 -16.25 4.35
N THR A 41 1.38 -15.34 3.98
CA THR A 41 0.07 -15.69 3.42
C THR A 41 0.16 -15.99 1.92
N LEU A 42 1.02 -15.29 1.19
CA LEU A 42 1.17 -15.43 -0.26
C LEU A 42 1.85 -16.75 -0.66
N TYR A 43 2.90 -17.15 0.06
CA TYR A 43 3.74 -18.28 -0.31
C TYR A 43 3.47 -19.51 0.54
N SER A 44 3.32 -20.66 -0.11
CA SER A 44 3.28 -21.95 0.56
C SER A 44 4.68 -22.41 0.98
N GLN A 45 5.68 -22.15 0.13
CA GLN A 45 7.07 -22.55 0.34
C GLN A 45 8.04 -21.54 -0.28
N VAL A 46 9.23 -21.42 0.33
CA VAL A 46 10.33 -20.57 -0.14
C VAL A 46 11.64 -21.35 0.03
N TRP A 47 12.45 -21.45 -1.01
CA TRP A 47 13.71 -22.20 -1.06
C TRP A 47 14.87 -21.30 -1.47
N THR A 48 16.09 -21.77 -1.21
CA THR A 48 17.24 -21.38 -2.03
C THR A 48 17.09 -22.00 -3.41
N TYR A 49 17.61 -21.34 -4.45
CA TYR A 49 17.54 -21.86 -5.82
C TYR A 49 18.15 -23.27 -5.94
N GLY A 50 19.30 -23.50 -5.29
CA GLY A 50 19.95 -24.81 -5.29
C GLY A 50 19.08 -25.94 -4.71
N ALA A 51 18.34 -25.67 -3.63
CA ALA A 51 17.41 -26.66 -3.07
C ALA A 51 16.22 -26.92 -4.00
N TRP A 52 15.62 -25.87 -4.55
CA TRP A 52 14.52 -25.97 -5.51
C TRP A 52 14.90 -26.73 -6.80
N ALA A 53 16.11 -26.48 -7.32
CA ALA A 53 16.64 -27.15 -8.50
C ALA A 53 16.90 -28.64 -8.24
N THR A 54 17.47 -28.96 -7.08
CA THR A 54 17.77 -30.35 -6.68
C THR A 54 16.49 -31.19 -6.60
N GLU A 55 15.42 -30.65 -6.01
CA GLU A 55 14.11 -31.32 -5.96
C GLU A 55 13.52 -31.63 -7.34
N ARG A 56 13.96 -30.92 -8.39
CA ARG A 56 13.47 -31.05 -9.77
C ARG A 56 14.45 -31.77 -10.69
N GLY A 57 15.56 -32.29 -10.15
CA GLY A 57 16.62 -32.92 -10.94
C GLY A 57 17.36 -31.94 -11.88
N LEU A 58 17.27 -30.64 -11.62
CA LEU A 58 17.97 -29.59 -12.36
C LEU A 58 19.34 -29.30 -11.74
N THR A 59 20.27 -28.75 -12.52
CA THR A 59 21.56 -28.32 -12.00
C THR A 59 21.39 -27.03 -11.18
N GLY A 60 21.84 -27.05 -9.91
CA GLY A 60 21.84 -25.89 -9.03
C GLY A 60 22.94 -24.86 -9.33
N LEU A 61 23.39 -24.76 -10.59
CA LEU A 61 24.39 -23.77 -10.99
C LEU A 61 23.78 -22.37 -10.89
N ASP A 62 24.60 -21.40 -10.47
CA ASP A 62 24.19 -20.01 -10.33
C ASP A 62 23.79 -19.43 -11.69
N THR A 63 22.49 -19.19 -11.84
CA THR A 63 21.89 -18.59 -13.03
C THR A 63 21.52 -17.12 -12.80
N GLY A 64 21.81 -16.57 -11.61
CA GLY A 64 21.36 -15.24 -11.18
C GLY A 64 20.03 -15.23 -10.43
N ILE A 65 19.43 -16.40 -10.15
CA ILE A 65 18.29 -16.56 -9.23
C ILE A 65 18.81 -17.10 -7.90
N ASP A 66 18.54 -16.39 -6.81
CA ASP A 66 19.06 -16.74 -5.48
C ASP A 66 18.04 -17.56 -4.69
N LEU A 67 16.77 -17.13 -4.70
CA LEU A 67 15.67 -17.81 -4.03
C LEU A 67 14.50 -18.07 -4.99
N VAL A 68 13.68 -19.05 -4.66
CA VAL A 68 12.42 -19.35 -5.37
C VAL A 68 11.30 -19.45 -4.34
N ALA A 69 10.13 -18.91 -4.65
CA ALA A 69 8.94 -19.05 -3.83
C ALA A 69 7.78 -19.64 -4.64
N GLN A 70 6.92 -20.42 -4.00
CA GLN A 70 5.71 -20.96 -4.61
C GLN A 70 4.47 -20.31 -4.00
N THR A 71 3.55 -19.82 -4.83
CA THR A 71 2.31 -19.23 -4.35
C THR A 71 1.40 -20.30 -3.73
N ALA A 72 0.76 -19.98 -2.61
CA ALA A 72 -0.16 -20.90 -1.96
C ALA A 72 -1.47 -21.10 -2.76
N ALA A 73 -1.90 -20.07 -3.50
CA ALA A 73 -3.18 -20.07 -4.20
C ALA A 73 -3.14 -20.76 -5.57
N THR A 74 -2.08 -20.55 -6.35
CA THR A 74 -1.97 -21.01 -7.75
C THR A 74 -0.89 -22.07 -7.95
N GLY A 75 0.06 -22.19 -7.01
CA GLY A 75 1.21 -23.09 -7.15
C GLY A 75 2.27 -22.58 -8.14
N GLU A 76 2.14 -21.33 -8.61
CA GLU A 76 3.08 -20.69 -9.51
C GLU A 76 4.39 -20.34 -8.80
N PHE A 77 5.49 -20.28 -9.54
CA PHE A 77 6.80 -19.93 -8.98
C PHE A 77 7.15 -18.48 -9.22
N HIS A 78 7.68 -17.85 -8.18
CA HIS A 78 8.28 -16.52 -8.23
C HIS A 78 9.79 -16.66 -8.12
N ALA A 79 10.53 -16.02 -9.04
CA ALA A 79 11.99 -15.94 -8.99
C ALA A 79 12.41 -14.75 -8.13
N ILE A 80 13.40 -14.94 -7.26
CA ILE A 80 13.87 -13.87 -6.36
C ILE A 80 15.38 -13.71 -6.51
N GLN A 81 15.82 -12.45 -6.63
CA GLN A 81 17.23 -12.07 -6.58
C GLN A 81 17.50 -11.15 -5.38
N CYS A 82 18.58 -11.43 -4.66
CA CYS A 82 19.04 -10.74 -3.46
C CYS A 82 20.35 -10.00 -3.75
N LYS A 83 20.26 -8.68 -3.93
CA LYS A 83 21.41 -7.81 -4.25
C LYS A 83 21.88 -7.03 -3.03
N PHE A 84 22.93 -7.54 -2.39
CA PHE A 84 23.51 -6.93 -1.20
C PHE A 84 24.67 -5.97 -1.48
N TYR A 85 24.35 -4.83 -2.08
CA TYR A 85 25.36 -3.81 -2.40
C TYR A 85 25.64 -2.84 -1.24
N ALA A 86 26.76 -2.13 -1.34
CA ALA A 86 27.06 -1.00 -0.46
C ALA A 86 26.05 0.15 -0.66
N PRO A 87 25.76 0.97 0.36
CA PRO A 87 24.73 2.03 0.24
C PRO A 87 24.99 3.03 -0.90
N ASN A 88 26.26 3.31 -1.20
CA ASN A 88 26.69 4.22 -2.26
C ASN A 88 26.82 3.57 -3.64
N HIS A 89 26.64 2.25 -3.76
CA HIS A 89 26.65 1.57 -5.04
C HIS A 89 25.52 2.08 -5.92
N ARG A 90 25.79 2.25 -7.21
CA ARG A 90 24.78 2.66 -8.20
C ARG A 90 24.42 1.45 -9.03
N ILE A 91 23.16 1.02 -8.97
CA ILE A 91 22.69 -0.19 -9.65
C ILE A 91 22.63 0.05 -11.16
N GLN A 92 23.38 -0.78 -11.90
CA GLN A 92 23.50 -0.75 -13.34
C GLN A 92 22.78 -1.95 -13.96
N ARG A 93 22.56 -1.88 -15.27
CA ARG A 93 21.88 -2.96 -16.01
C ARG A 93 22.59 -4.31 -15.89
N ALA A 94 23.92 -4.31 -15.94
CA ALA A 94 24.74 -5.50 -15.77
C ALA A 94 24.55 -6.19 -14.40
N ASP A 95 24.09 -5.46 -13.38
CA ASP A 95 23.82 -6.06 -12.06
C ASP A 95 22.61 -6.99 -12.11
N ILE A 96 21.63 -6.74 -12.99
CA ILE A 96 20.34 -7.45 -13.02
C ILE A 96 20.14 -8.31 -14.27
N ASP A 97 20.89 -8.11 -15.35
CA ASP A 97 20.68 -8.78 -16.65
C ASP A 97 20.65 -10.32 -16.52
N SER A 98 21.52 -10.92 -15.70
CA SER A 98 21.55 -12.38 -15.50
C SER A 98 20.26 -12.91 -14.91
N PHE A 99 19.69 -12.20 -13.94
CA PHE A 99 18.41 -12.56 -13.33
C PHE A 99 17.27 -12.47 -14.30
N PHE A 100 17.19 -11.40 -15.10
CA PHE A 100 16.16 -11.25 -16.12
C PHE A 100 16.25 -12.32 -17.20
N ALA A 101 17.47 -12.72 -17.59
CA ALA A 101 17.69 -13.82 -18.53
C ALA A 101 17.23 -15.17 -17.94
N ALA A 102 17.64 -15.50 -16.71
CA ALA A 102 17.33 -16.78 -16.09
C ALA A 102 15.86 -16.93 -15.67
N SER A 103 15.25 -15.86 -15.18
CA SER A 103 13.83 -15.83 -14.82
C SER A 103 12.92 -15.50 -16.01
N GLY A 104 13.44 -15.49 -17.24
CA GLY A 104 12.71 -15.26 -18.48
C GLY A 104 12.02 -16.51 -19.06
N THR A 105 12.00 -17.61 -18.32
CA THR A 105 11.38 -18.87 -18.74
C THR A 105 9.90 -18.93 -18.38
N SER A 106 9.19 -19.92 -18.92
CA SER A 106 7.80 -20.22 -18.56
C SER A 106 7.63 -20.77 -17.13
N ASP A 107 8.72 -21.05 -16.42
CA ASP A 107 8.67 -21.61 -15.07
C ASP A 107 8.27 -20.56 -14.03
N PHE A 108 8.45 -19.27 -14.34
CA PHE A 108 8.24 -18.17 -13.39
C PHE A 108 7.13 -17.23 -13.85
N SER A 109 6.18 -16.94 -12.95
CA SER A 109 5.09 -15.99 -13.21
C SER A 109 5.36 -14.59 -12.65
N HIS A 110 6.35 -14.44 -11.77
CA HIS A 110 6.68 -13.18 -11.13
C HIS A 110 8.16 -13.12 -10.72
N ARG A 111 8.70 -11.89 -10.62
CA ARG A 111 10.05 -11.61 -10.13
C ARG A 111 10.03 -10.73 -8.89
N LEU A 112 10.88 -11.04 -7.90
CA LEU A 112 11.16 -10.16 -6.76
C LEU A 112 12.64 -9.78 -6.80
N LEU A 113 12.92 -8.47 -6.85
CA LEU A 113 14.27 -7.94 -6.76
C LEU A 113 14.45 -7.28 -5.39
N VAL A 114 15.29 -7.87 -4.54
CA VAL A 114 15.55 -7.40 -3.19
C VAL A 114 16.90 -6.69 -3.15
N ILE A 115 16.89 -5.41 -2.80
CA ILE A 115 18.05 -4.52 -2.92
C ILE A 115 18.25 -3.67 -1.66
N THR A 116 19.51 -3.41 -1.32
CA THR A 116 19.88 -2.58 -0.16
C THR A 116 20.19 -1.12 -0.51
N THR A 117 20.02 -0.69 -1.76
CA THR A 117 20.22 0.69 -2.21
C THR A 117 19.29 1.07 -3.35
N ASN A 118 18.65 2.24 -3.26
CA ASN A 118 17.73 2.77 -4.27
C ASN A 118 18.42 3.68 -5.30
N ASN A 119 19.74 3.61 -5.41
CA ASN A 119 20.49 4.42 -6.36
C ASN A 119 20.50 3.77 -7.75
N TRP A 120 19.41 3.96 -8.49
CA TRP A 120 19.21 3.35 -9.80
C TRP A 120 19.80 4.20 -10.94
N THR A 121 20.25 3.53 -12.00
CA THR A 121 20.43 4.19 -13.30
C THR A 121 19.09 4.24 -14.06
N LYS A 122 18.89 5.27 -14.89
CA LYS A 122 17.68 5.41 -15.71
C LYS A 122 17.37 4.17 -16.58
N PRO A 123 18.36 3.52 -17.23
CA PRO A 123 18.12 2.27 -17.96
C PRO A 123 17.57 1.14 -17.10
N VAL A 124 17.96 1.03 -15.83
CA VAL A 124 17.40 0.01 -14.92
C VAL A 124 15.93 0.30 -14.63
N GLN A 125 15.59 1.55 -14.33
CA GLN A 125 14.20 1.95 -14.10
C GLN A 125 13.31 1.63 -15.31
N ASP A 126 13.81 1.91 -16.52
CA ASP A 126 13.07 1.65 -17.75
C ASP A 126 12.87 0.14 -18.00
N VAL A 127 13.88 -0.68 -17.67
CA VAL A 127 13.78 -2.15 -17.74
C VAL A 127 12.73 -2.68 -16.77
N LEU A 128 12.65 -2.16 -15.55
CA LEU A 128 11.71 -2.66 -14.55
C LEU A 128 10.24 -2.45 -14.97
N GLN A 129 9.91 -1.36 -15.67
CA GLN A 129 8.52 -0.91 -15.89
C GLN A 129 7.74 -1.67 -16.98
N ASN A 130 8.39 -2.41 -17.89
CA ASN A 130 7.74 -2.98 -19.07
C ASN A 130 8.12 -4.45 -19.32
N GLN A 131 8.10 -5.25 -18.26
CA GLN A 131 8.44 -6.66 -18.36
C GLN A 131 7.20 -7.50 -18.61
N GLN A 132 7.34 -8.53 -19.46
CA GLN A 132 6.28 -9.52 -19.66
C GLN A 132 5.98 -10.30 -18.37
N ILE A 133 7.03 -10.66 -17.62
CA ILE A 133 6.92 -11.22 -16.28
C ILE A 133 7.07 -10.04 -15.29
N PRO A 134 6.03 -9.72 -14.50
CA PRO A 134 6.05 -8.59 -13.57
C PRO A 134 7.21 -8.64 -12.58
N VAL A 135 7.67 -7.46 -12.14
CA VAL A 135 8.77 -7.31 -11.18
C VAL A 135 8.30 -6.46 -10.01
N THR A 136 8.51 -6.95 -8.79
CA THR A 136 8.37 -6.18 -7.55
C THR A 136 9.74 -5.93 -6.96
N VAL A 137 9.97 -4.69 -6.50
CA VAL A 137 11.20 -4.32 -5.80
C VAL A 137 10.93 -4.29 -4.29
N ILE A 138 11.78 -4.98 -3.52
CA ILE A 138 11.83 -4.87 -2.06
C ILE A 138 13.10 -4.11 -1.72
N ASP A 139 12.95 -2.88 -1.22
CA ASP A 139 14.07 -2.04 -0.85
C ASP A 139 14.41 -2.12 0.65
N LEU A 140 15.48 -1.40 1.04
CA LEU A 140 15.90 -1.33 2.43
C LEU A 140 14.80 -0.78 3.34
N ASN A 141 14.06 0.25 2.91
CA ASN A 141 13.00 0.85 3.72
C ASN A 141 11.88 -0.17 3.98
N THR A 142 11.47 -0.92 2.96
CA THR A 142 10.49 -2.01 3.08
C THR A 142 10.91 -3.03 4.13
N LEU A 143 12.18 -3.44 4.11
CA LEU A 143 12.72 -4.36 5.11
C LEU A 143 12.71 -3.70 6.50
N GLU A 144 13.07 -2.42 6.65
CA GLU A 144 13.06 -1.72 7.94
C GLU A 144 11.67 -1.66 8.61
N TYR A 145 10.62 -1.54 7.80
CA TYR A 145 9.22 -1.56 8.23
C TYR A 145 8.63 -2.97 8.44
N SER A 146 9.44 -4.03 8.31
CA SER A 146 9.02 -5.39 8.60
C SER A 146 8.52 -5.56 10.03
N LYS A 147 7.64 -6.55 10.22
CA LYS A 147 7.28 -7.04 11.55
C LYS A 147 8.43 -7.78 12.23
N ILE A 148 9.45 -8.21 11.52
CA ILE A 148 10.62 -8.84 12.11
C ILE A 148 11.41 -7.82 12.94
N ASP A 149 11.73 -8.18 14.18
CA ASP A 149 12.62 -7.43 15.05
C ASP A 149 14.08 -7.69 14.65
N TRP A 150 14.57 -6.93 13.67
CA TRP A 150 15.95 -7.01 13.18
C TRP A 150 17.00 -6.80 14.28
N GLY A 151 16.65 -6.17 15.40
CA GLY A 151 17.57 -6.00 16.54
C GLY A 151 17.82 -7.30 17.32
N LYS A 152 16.95 -8.30 17.13
CA LYS A 152 17.06 -9.64 17.75
C LYS A 152 17.20 -10.76 16.73
N TYR A 153 17.34 -10.40 15.45
CA TYR A 153 17.49 -11.38 14.39
C TYR A 153 18.84 -12.09 14.52
N SER A 154 18.82 -13.40 14.30
CA SER A 154 20.01 -14.23 14.16
C SER A 154 19.81 -15.22 13.02
N ILE A 155 20.88 -15.53 12.31
CA ILE A 155 20.86 -16.50 11.22
C ILE A 155 20.50 -17.89 11.77
N ASP A 156 19.69 -18.63 11.01
CA ASP A 156 19.23 -19.99 11.32
C ASP A 156 18.42 -20.12 12.63
N GLN A 157 17.90 -19.00 13.15
CA GLN A 157 16.96 -18.95 14.27
C GLN A 157 15.60 -18.39 13.81
N ALA A 158 14.52 -18.84 14.46
CA ALA A 158 13.20 -18.27 14.21
C ALA A 158 13.20 -16.76 14.56
N PRO A 159 12.74 -15.88 13.67
CA PRO A 159 12.75 -14.45 13.93
C PRO A 159 11.73 -14.09 15.02
N ILE A 160 12.10 -13.11 15.85
CA ILE A 160 11.14 -12.51 16.78
C ILE A 160 10.34 -11.47 16.01
N LEU A 161 9.02 -11.55 16.07
CA LEU A 161 8.13 -10.54 15.50
C LEU A 161 7.81 -9.46 16.55
N ARG A 162 7.77 -8.21 16.09
CA ARG A 162 7.30 -7.06 16.87
C ARG A 162 5.83 -7.26 17.22
N HIS A 163 5.48 -6.95 18.46
CA HIS A 163 4.08 -6.98 18.88
C HIS A 163 3.24 -5.99 18.07
N SER A 164 2.00 -6.36 17.76
CA SER A 164 1.05 -5.44 17.14
C SER A 164 0.76 -4.26 18.04
N LYS A 165 0.54 -3.11 17.40
CA LYS A 165 0.23 -1.85 18.07
C LYS A 165 -1.05 -2.02 18.89
N GLN A 166 -1.06 -1.40 20.07
CA GLN A 166 -2.26 -1.24 20.89
C GLN A 166 -2.77 0.19 20.73
N LEU A 167 -4.09 0.37 20.78
CA LEU A 167 -4.67 1.71 20.78
C LEU A 167 -4.14 2.50 21.98
N ARG A 168 -3.63 3.70 21.71
CA ARG A 168 -3.32 4.68 22.76
C ARG A 168 -4.62 5.37 23.21
N PRO A 169 -4.66 5.99 24.40
CA PRO A 169 -5.88 6.60 24.93
C PRO A 169 -6.57 7.60 23.97
N HIS A 170 -5.81 8.42 23.23
CA HIS A 170 -6.39 9.34 22.26
C HIS A 170 -7.00 8.63 21.05
N GLN A 171 -6.44 7.49 20.64
CA GLN A 171 -6.95 6.66 19.55
C GLN A 171 -8.19 5.87 20.00
N GLU A 172 -8.23 5.38 21.24
CA GLU A 172 -9.45 4.79 21.81
C GLU A 172 -10.61 5.79 21.86
N ASN A 173 -10.32 7.04 22.25
CA ASN A 173 -11.31 8.10 22.27
C ASN A 173 -11.83 8.41 20.86
N ALA A 174 -10.93 8.48 19.87
CA ALA A 174 -11.30 8.65 18.46
C ALA A 174 -12.16 7.48 17.95
N HIS A 175 -11.73 6.25 18.23
CA HIS A 175 -12.44 5.02 17.87
C HIS A 175 -13.87 5.00 18.43
N LYS A 176 -14.02 5.20 19.75
CA LYS A 176 -15.33 5.25 20.43
C LYS A 176 -16.23 6.35 19.86
N ALA A 177 -15.68 7.54 19.65
CA ALA A 177 -16.43 8.68 19.13
C ALA A 177 -16.93 8.44 17.69
N VAL A 178 -16.10 7.86 16.83
CA VAL A 178 -16.50 7.51 15.46
C VAL A 178 -17.60 6.46 15.45
N LEU A 179 -17.46 5.38 16.23
CA LEU A 179 -18.50 4.34 16.31
C LEU A 179 -19.83 4.89 16.87
N LEU A 180 -19.77 5.78 17.88
CA LEU A 180 -20.96 6.44 18.41
C LEU A 180 -21.61 7.35 17.35
N GLY A 181 -20.81 8.16 16.65
CA GLY A 181 -21.26 9.04 15.59
C GLY A 181 -21.96 8.30 14.45
N PHE A 182 -21.42 7.16 14.05
CA PHE A 182 -22.02 6.33 13.00
C PHE A 182 -23.34 5.65 13.39
N LYS A 183 -23.76 5.69 14.67
CA LYS A 183 -25.13 5.31 15.03
C LYS A 183 -26.16 6.34 14.57
N HIS A 184 -25.76 7.60 14.40
CA HIS A 184 -26.65 8.73 14.12
C HIS A 184 -26.42 9.38 12.76
N SER A 185 -25.27 9.13 12.14
CA SER A 185 -24.94 9.68 10.81
C SER A 185 -24.37 8.61 9.88
N ALA A 186 -24.64 8.74 8.58
CA ALA A 186 -23.98 7.93 7.55
C ALA A 186 -22.58 8.44 7.21
N ARG A 187 -22.28 9.71 7.53
CA ARG A 187 -21.04 10.40 7.18
C ARG A 187 -20.41 11.01 8.42
N GLY A 188 -19.09 11.17 8.43
CA GLY A 188 -18.46 11.97 9.47
C GLY A 188 -16.97 12.14 9.30
N LYS A 189 -16.43 13.11 10.03
CA LYS A 189 -15.03 13.54 9.95
C LYS A 189 -14.21 13.06 11.14
N LEU A 190 -13.04 12.50 10.86
CA LEU A 190 -11.99 12.19 11.83
C LEU A 190 -10.81 13.14 11.63
N LEU A 191 -10.73 14.17 12.46
CA LEU A 191 -9.69 15.18 12.38
C LEU A 191 -8.58 14.86 13.37
N MET A 192 -7.40 14.44 12.89
CA MET A 192 -6.27 14.04 13.73
C MET A 192 -4.96 14.60 13.19
N ALA A 193 -4.18 15.23 14.06
CA ALA A 193 -2.85 15.75 13.73
C ALA A 193 -1.92 14.67 13.16
N CYS A 194 -1.05 15.06 12.21
CA CYS A 194 -0.04 14.17 11.65
C CYS A 194 0.82 13.55 12.76
N GLY A 195 1.22 12.29 12.60
CA GLY A 195 2.03 11.56 13.59
C GLY A 195 1.23 10.93 14.75
N THR A 196 -0.05 11.28 14.94
CA THR A 196 -0.87 10.73 16.04
C THR A 196 -1.47 9.34 15.74
N GLY A 197 -1.17 8.76 14.58
CA GLY A 197 -1.58 7.40 14.19
C GLY A 197 -2.99 7.30 13.59
N LYS A 198 -3.37 8.23 12.71
CA LYS A 198 -4.66 8.29 12.00
C LYS A 198 -4.95 7.00 11.21
N THR A 199 -3.96 6.49 10.46
CA THR A 199 -4.05 5.27 9.64
C THR A 199 -4.27 4.00 10.47
N PHE A 200 -3.54 3.84 11.58
CA PHE A 200 -3.79 2.74 12.51
C PHE A 200 -5.15 2.86 13.22
N THR A 201 -5.57 4.08 13.56
CA THR A 201 -6.88 4.32 14.18
C THR A 201 -8.02 3.95 13.24
N SER A 202 -7.90 4.29 11.95
CA SER A 202 -8.91 3.96 10.94
C SER A 202 -9.02 2.46 10.67
N LEU A 203 -7.92 1.69 10.79
CA LEU A 203 -7.97 0.22 10.80
C LEU A 203 -8.85 -0.30 11.93
N LYS A 204 -8.61 0.15 13.17
CA LYS A 204 -9.39 -0.31 14.33
C LYS A 204 -10.86 0.09 14.25
N ILE A 205 -11.15 1.25 13.64
CA ILE A 205 -12.52 1.65 13.31
C ILE A 205 -13.13 0.69 12.29
N ALA A 206 -12.44 0.37 11.20
CA ALA A 206 -12.92 -0.55 10.17
C ALA A 206 -13.20 -1.96 10.73
N GLU A 207 -12.31 -2.48 11.58
CA GLU A 207 -12.49 -3.77 12.25
C GLU A 207 -13.76 -3.82 13.09
N SER A 208 -14.12 -2.72 13.74
CA SER A 208 -15.30 -2.64 14.62
C SER A 208 -16.59 -2.24 13.87
N GLN A 209 -16.48 -1.40 12.86
CA GLN A 209 -17.62 -0.84 12.11
C GLN A 209 -18.05 -1.72 10.94
N ALA A 210 -17.10 -2.36 10.27
CA ALA A 210 -17.33 -3.26 9.15
C ALA A 210 -17.08 -4.70 9.59
N GLY A 211 -15.84 -5.05 9.95
CA GLY A 211 -15.48 -6.38 10.40
C GLY A 211 -15.53 -7.47 9.32
N ILE A 212 -15.46 -8.73 9.77
CA ILE A 212 -15.39 -9.91 8.90
C ILE A 212 -16.67 -10.05 8.06
N GLY A 213 -16.51 -10.43 6.78
CA GLY A 213 -17.63 -10.65 5.84
C GLY A 213 -18.11 -9.40 5.13
N HIS A 214 -17.53 -8.24 5.44
CA HIS A 214 -17.86 -6.96 4.82
C HIS A 214 -16.73 -6.42 3.94
N ILE A 215 -17.11 -5.51 3.04
CA ILE A 215 -16.19 -4.88 2.07
C ILE A 215 -15.97 -3.42 2.47
N VAL A 216 -14.71 -3.06 2.68
CA VAL A 216 -14.26 -1.70 2.97
C VAL A 216 -13.52 -1.14 1.75
N LEU A 217 -13.76 0.11 1.42
CA LEU A 217 -12.97 0.86 0.43
C LEU A 217 -12.11 1.90 1.16
N PHE A 218 -10.82 1.89 0.92
CA PHE A 218 -9.88 2.88 1.45
C PHE A 218 -9.30 3.70 0.29
N LEU A 219 -9.61 4.99 0.27
CA LEU A 219 -9.16 5.93 -0.75
C LEU A 219 -7.99 6.78 -0.25
N VAL A 220 -6.94 6.85 -1.07
CA VAL A 220 -5.72 7.64 -0.83
C VAL A 220 -5.39 8.53 -2.03
N PRO A 221 -4.59 9.58 -1.87
CA PRO A 221 -4.25 10.45 -3.00
C PRO A 221 -3.05 9.99 -3.85
N SER A 222 -2.23 9.05 -3.38
CA SER A 222 -1.04 8.59 -4.10
C SER A 222 -0.76 7.10 -3.90
N LEU A 223 0.02 6.52 -4.82
CA LEU A 223 0.48 5.12 -4.72
C LEU A 223 1.39 4.88 -3.51
N ALA A 224 2.17 5.89 -3.10
CA ALA A 224 2.99 5.85 -1.90
C ALA A 224 2.14 5.59 -0.64
N LEU A 225 1.11 6.41 -0.46
CA LEU A 225 0.20 6.29 0.67
C LEU A 225 -0.63 5.00 0.58
N LEU A 226 -0.93 4.53 -0.63
CA LEU A 226 -1.58 3.22 -0.85
C LEU A 226 -0.70 2.11 -0.28
N SER A 227 0.56 2.03 -0.70
CA SER A 227 1.52 1.02 -0.26
C SER A 227 1.74 1.04 1.26
N GLN A 228 1.91 2.24 1.83
CA GLN A 228 2.08 2.44 3.27
C GLN A 228 0.86 1.98 4.06
N THR A 229 -0.34 2.42 3.65
CA THR A 229 -1.60 2.08 4.32
C THR A 229 -1.85 0.58 4.26
N LEU A 230 -1.73 -0.01 3.07
CA LEU A 230 -1.97 -1.43 2.84
C LEU A 230 -1.01 -2.28 3.70
N THR A 231 0.27 -1.90 3.74
CA THR A 231 1.28 -2.57 4.58
C THR A 231 0.94 -2.44 6.07
N GLU A 232 0.67 -1.23 6.56
CA GLU A 232 0.31 -1.00 7.96
C GLU A 232 -0.95 -1.77 8.36
N TRP A 233 -1.99 -1.78 7.51
CA TRP A 233 -3.22 -2.51 7.76
C TRP A 233 -3.00 -4.02 7.79
N THR A 234 -2.25 -4.57 6.83
CA THR A 234 -1.95 -6.01 6.77
C THR A 234 -1.15 -6.45 7.99
N GLN A 235 -0.21 -5.62 8.45
CA GLN A 235 0.65 -5.91 9.59
C GLN A 235 -0.05 -5.74 10.95
N GLU A 236 -0.98 -4.80 11.08
CA GLU A 236 -1.59 -4.42 12.37
C GLU A 236 -3.02 -4.92 12.55
N SER A 237 -3.59 -5.62 11.56
CA SER A 237 -4.95 -6.13 11.67
C SER A 237 -5.04 -7.24 12.72
N SER A 238 -6.09 -7.17 13.52
CA SER A 238 -6.46 -8.18 14.52
C SER A 238 -7.47 -9.18 13.98
N VAL A 239 -8.06 -8.91 12.81
CA VAL A 239 -8.94 -9.83 12.09
C VAL A 239 -8.25 -10.29 10.82
N PRO A 240 -8.59 -11.47 10.27
CA PRO A 240 -8.08 -11.85 8.96
C PRO A 240 -8.46 -10.80 7.92
N LEU A 241 -7.47 -10.31 7.17
CA LEU A 241 -7.63 -9.25 6.18
C LEU A 241 -7.34 -9.80 4.78
N ARG A 242 -8.19 -9.47 3.82
CA ARG A 242 -7.90 -9.74 2.41
C ARG A 242 -7.93 -8.44 1.62
N SER A 243 -6.74 -8.02 1.22
CA SER A 243 -6.48 -6.73 0.61
C SER A 243 -6.46 -6.82 -0.92
N PHE A 244 -6.99 -5.81 -1.59
CA PHE A 244 -6.92 -5.63 -3.04
C PHE A 244 -6.37 -4.24 -3.32
N ALA A 245 -5.37 -4.12 -4.19
CA ALA A 245 -4.84 -2.84 -4.64
C ALA A 245 -5.43 -2.48 -6.01
N VAL A 246 -5.96 -1.27 -6.16
CA VAL A 246 -6.53 -0.77 -7.42
C VAL A 246 -5.77 0.46 -7.86
N CYS A 247 -5.32 0.43 -9.12
CA CYS A 247 -4.64 1.54 -9.78
C CYS A 247 -5.42 1.94 -11.03
N SER A 248 -5.14 3.13 -11.57
CA SER A 248 -5.67 3.56 -12.86
C SER A 248 -4.60 3.47 -13.95
N ASP A 249 -5.00 3.23 -15.20
CA ASP A 249 -4.08 3.18 -16.34
C ASP A 249 -3.28 4.48 -16.50
N THR A 250 -3.82 5.62 -16.06
CA THR A 250 -3.09 6.89 -16.06
C THR A 250 -1.98 6.92 -15.01
N GLU A 251 -2.15 6.29 -13.86
CA GLU A 251 -1.10 6.15 -12.84
C GLU A 251 -0.02 5.14 -13.26
N VAL A 252 -0.39 4.13 -14.05
CA VAL A 252 0.58 3.19 -14.65
C VAL A 252 1.30 3.81 -15.86
N GLY A 253 0.59 4.63 -16.66
CA GLY A 253 1.05 5.17 -17.96
C GLY A 253 1.65 6.58 -17.94
N LYS A 254 1.54 7.34 -16.83
CA LYS A 254 2.11 8.70 -16.69
C LYS A 254 3.64 8.76 -16.81
N ASN A 255 4.34 7.61 -16.76
CA ASN A 255 5.76 7.49 -17.11
C ASN A 255 6.12 7.93 -18.55
N LYS A 256 5.14 8.25 -19.42
CA LYS A 256 5.36 8.59 -20.84
C LYS A 256 5.12 10.05 -21.26
N ARG A 257 4.63 10.96 -20.40
CA ARG A 257 4.37 12.35 -20.83
C ARG A 257 5.24 13.36 -20.08
N LYS A 258 6.06 14.12 -20.83
CA LYS A 258 6.72 15.34 -20.35
C LYS A 258 5.66 16.29 -19.80
N LEU A 259 5.55 16.38 -18.48
CA LEU A 259 4.76 17.39 -17.80
C LEU A 259 5.32 18.79 -18.13
N THR A 260 4.44 19.76 -18.34
CA THR A 260 4.86 21.16 -18.47
C THR A 260 5.22 21.72 -17.08
N LYS A 261 6.10 22.74 -17.03
CA LYS A 261 6.63 23.33 -15.77
C LYS A 261 5.56 23.75 -14.75
N ALA A 262 4.31 23.97 -15.16
CA ALA A 262 3.22 24.32 -14.25
C ALA A 262 2.69 23.12 -13.43
N GLN A 263 2.86 21.88 -13.92
CA GLN A 263 2.41 20.65 -13.24
C GLN A 263 3.49 20.03 -12.34
N GLN A 264 4.73 20.51 -12.41
CA GLN A 264 5.86 19.99 -11.62
C GLN A 264 5.83 20.42 -10.14
N ASN A 265 5.05 21.44 -9.78
CA ASN A 265 5.03 21.98 -8.43
C ASN A 265 4.02 21.28 -7.50
N GLU A 266 3.12 20.44 -8.01
CA GLU A 266 2.05 19.82 -7.19
C GLU A 266 2.19 18.31 -6.96
N GLU A 267 3.04 17.59 -7.70
CA GLU A 267 3.25 16.15 -7.52
C GLU A 267 4.73 15.78 -7.69
N ALA A 268 5.48 15.81 -6.60
CA ALA A 268 6.84 15.30 -6.53
C ALA A 268 6.88 14.12 -5.55
N GLU A 269 6.38 12.96 -6.00
CA GLU A 269 6.66 11.62 -5.49
C GLU A 269 6.10 10.62 -6.52
N GLU A 270 6.75 10.53 -7.69
CA GLU A 270 6.47 9.48 -8.69
C GLU A 270 6.99 8.14 -8.17
N ILE A 271 6.16 7.44 -7.40
CA ILE A 271 6.35 6.02 -7.13
C ILE A 271 5.83 5.23 -8.33
N ALA A 272 6.71 4.47 -8.98
CA ALA A 272 6.30 3.53 -10.01
C ALA A 272 5.49 2.38 -9.37
N VAL A 273 4.49 1.87 -10.09
CA VAL A 273 3.66 0.69 -9.71
C VAL A 273 4.49 -0.50 -9.21
N LEU A 274 5.76 -0.58 -9.64
CA LEU A 274 6.77 -1.56 -9.24
C LEU A 274 7.12 -1.58 -7.73
N GLU A 275 6.80 -0.52 -6.99
CA GLU A 275 7.01 -0.44 -5.54
C GLU A 275 5.79 -0.93 -4.73
N LEU A 276 4.69 -1.29 -5.40
CA LEU A 276 3.59 -1.99 -4.74
C LEU A 276 4.01 -3.45 -4.51
N GLN A 277 4.13 -3.81 -3.24
CA GLN A 277 4.38 -5.20 -2.83
C GLN A 277 3.20 -6.13 -3.14
N TYR A 278 2.04 -5.55 -3.45
CA TYR A 278 0.75 -6.22 -3.65
C TYR A 278 0.34 -6.11 -5.13
N PRO A 279 -0.11 -7.21 -5.78
CA PRO A 279 -0.62 -7.16 -7.13
C PRO A 279 -1.74 -6.14 -7.25
N ALA A 280 -1.51 -5.10 -8.05
CA ALA A 280 -2.51 -4.10 -8.36
C ALA A 280 -3.30 -4.51 -9.61
N THR A 281 -4.59 -4.19 -9.62
CA THR A 281 -5.44 -4.33 -10.81
C THR A 281 -5.89 -2.96 -11.32
N THR A 282 -5.93 -2.80 -12.63
CA THR A 282 -6.57 -1.66 -13.31
C THR A 282 -7.90 -2.05 -13.96
N GLU A 283 -8.30 -3.33 -13.84
CA GLU A 283 -9.41 -3.93 -14.58
C GLU A 283 -10.62 -4.16 -13.65
N PRO A 284 -11.77 -3.50 -13.90
CA PRO A 284 -12.94 -3.59 -13.03
C PRO A 284 -13.51 -5.00 -12.85
N ASP A 285 -13.50 -5.80 -13.91
CA ASP A 285 -14.02 -7.18 -13.93
C ASP A 285 -13.14 -8.11 -13.08
N LYS A 286 -11.81 -8.01 -13.22
CA LYS A 286 -10.85 -8.76 -12.40
C LYS A 286 -10.99 -8.42 -10.93
N LEU A 287 -11.14 -7.13 -10.59
CA LEU A 287 -11.39 -6.68 -9.23
C LEU A 287 -12.65 -7.32 -8.64
N ALA A 288 -13.78 -7.19 -9.34
CA ALA A 288 -15.06 -7.72 -8.89
C ALA A 288 -15.00 -9.24 -8.71
N GLN A 289 -14.45 -9.98 -9.69
CA GLN A 289 -14.29 -11.44 -9.58
C GLN A 289 -13.43 -11.85 -8.40
N ALA A 290 -12.30 -11.17 -8.17
CA ALA A 290 -11.39 -11.49 -7.07
C ALA A 290 -12.06 -11.26 -5.70
N VAL A 291 -12.82 -10.16 -5.56
CA VAL A 291 -13.59 -9.84 -4.35
C VAL A 291 -14.73 -10.84 -4.16
N LEU A 292 -15.49 -11.15 -5.20
CA LEU A 292 -16.62 -12.09 -5.15
C LEU A 292 -16.17 -13.51 -4.76
N ARG A 293 -15.07 -14.01 -5.33
CA ARG A 293 -14.46 -15.31 -4.93
C ARG A 293 -14.04 -15.32 -3.47
N SER A 294 -13.75 -14.15 -2.92
CA SER A 294 -13.27 -13.97 -1.55
C SER A 294 -14.39 -13.72 -0.54
N ARG A 295 -15.66 -13.52 -0.96
CA ARG A 295 -16.77 -13.20 -0.04
C ARG A 295 -17.06 -14.29 0.99
N ASN A 296 -16.79 -15.56 0.65
CA ASN A 296 -16.96 -16.68 1.58
C ASN A 296 -15.76 -16.87 2.52
N SER A 297 -14.75 -16.01 2.43
CA SER A 297 -13.63 -16.06 3.36
C SER A 297 -14.05 -15.53 4.73
N GLN A 298 -13.49 -16.11 5.80
CA GLN A 298 -13.61 -15.60 7.17
C GLN A 298 -12.69 -14.38 7.37
N SER A 299 -12.78 -13.39 6.47
CA SER A 299 -11.93 -12.20 6.46
C SER A 299 -12.72 -10.91 6.18
N MET A 300 -12.16 -9.78 6.59
CA MET A 300 -12.61 -8.47 6.14
C MET A 300 -11.97 -8.18 4.78
N LEU A 301 -12.78 -7.85 3.77
CA LEU A 301 -12.28 -7.53 2.44
C LEU A 301 -12.00 -6.03 2.36
N VAL A 302 -10.80 -5.64 1.95
CA VAL A 302 -10.42 -4.23 1.85
C VAL A 302 -9.85 -3.91 0.49
N ILE A 303 -10.48 -2.96 -0.21
CA ILE A 303 -10.02 -2.43 -1.48
C ILE A 303 -9.28 -1.13 -1.18
N PHE A 304 -7.98 -1.10 -1.43
CA PHE A 304 -7.15 0.09 -1.37
C PHE A 304 -7.05 0.66 -2.78
N ALA A 305 -7.49 1.91 -2.96
CA ALA A 305 -7.52 2.56 -4.25
C ALA A 305 -7.03 4.00 -4.13
N THR A 306 -6.43 4.51 -5.20
CA THR A 306 -6.22 5.95 -5.30
C THR A 306 -7.53 6.65 -5.68
N TYR A 307 -7.66 7.94 -5.41
CA TYR A 307 -8.81 8.71 -5.91
C TYR A 307 -8.91 8.66 -7.45
N HIS A 308 -7.80 8.63 -8.18
CA HIS A 308 -7.83 8.47 -9.65
C HIS A 308 -8.42 7.12 -10.11
N SER A 309 -8.32 6.10 -9.25
CA SER A 309 -8.84 4.75 -9.53
C SER A 309 -10.32 4.59 -9.18
N ILE A 310 -11.00 5.66 -8.77
CA ILE A 310 -12.41 5.62 -8.36
C ILE A 310 -13.34 5.14 -9.47
N GLU A 311 -12.99 5.40 -10.74
CA GLU A 311 -13.73 4.92 -11.91
C GLU A 311 -13.68 3.41 -12.04
N VAL A 312 -12.51 2.80 -11.82
CA VAL A 312 -12.36 1.33 -11.84
C VAL A 312 -13.25 0.69 -10.77
N VAL A 313 -13.29 1.28 -9.58
CA VAL A 313 -14.13 0.81 -8.46
C VAL A 313 -15.62 1.00 -8.76
N HIS A 314 -16.00 2.15 -9.31
CA HIS A 314 -17.37 2.44 -9.74
C HIS A 314 -17.85 1.44 -10.78
N THR A 315 -17.08 1.22 -11.86
CA THR A 315 -17.43 0.25 -12.91
C THR A 315 -17.51 -1.16 -12.35
N ALA A 316 -16.63 -1.55 -11.43
CA ALA A 316 -16.70 -2.86 -10.76
C ALA A 316 -18.01 -3.03 -9.98
N GLN A 317 -18.50 -1.96 -9.34
CA GLN A 317 -19.76 -1.95 -8.62
C GLN A 317 -20.97 -1.97 -9.56
N LEU A 318 -20.97 -1.12 -10.58
CA LEU A 318 -22.09 -0.92 -11.49
C LEU A 318 -22.27 -2.09 -12.47
N GLU A 319 -21.19 -2.56 -13.09
CA GLU A 319 -21.25 -3.52 -14.21
C GLU A 319 -20.96 -4.96 -13.77
N TYR A 320 -20.15 -5.17 -12.73
CA TYR A 320 -19.64 -6.49 -12.35
C TYR A 320 -20.11 -6.98 -10.96
N GLY A 321 -21.02 -6.25 -10.31
CA GLY A 321 -21.68 -6.71 -9.09
C GLY A 321 -20.77 -6.77 -7.85
N LEU A 322 -19.71 -5.94 -7.78
CA LEU A 322 -18.80 -5.85 -6.63
C LEU A 322 -19.53 -5.71 -5.28
N GLY A 323 -20.74 -5.13 -5.29
CA GLY A 323 -21.60 -4.95 -4.13
C GLY A 323 -21.39 -3.63 -3.42
N GLN A 324 -22.19 -3.38 -2.38
CA GLN A 324 -22.12 -2.15 -1.58
C GLN A 324 -20.98 -2.23 -0.56
N PHE A 325 -20.29 -1.12 -0.34
CA PHE A 325 -19.31 -1.00 0.74
C PHE A 325 -20.00 -0.80 2.09
N SER A 326 -19.56 -1.49 3.14
CA SER A 326 -20.03 -1.19 4.50
C SER A 326 -19.43 0.13 5.00
N LEU A 327 -18.19 0.42 4.60
CA LEU A 327 -17.45 1.61 4.97
C LEU A 327 -16.55 2.06 3.82
N ILE A 328 -16.63 3.34 3.47
CA ILE A 328 -15.59 4.03 2.69
C ILE A 328 -14.78 4.89 3.65
N ILE A 329 -13.45 4.82 3.57
CA ILE A 329 -12.52 5.67 4.29
C ILE A 329 -11.80 6.55 3.28
N CYS A 330 -11.91 7.86 3.45
CA CYS A 330 -11.31 8.87 2.58
C CYS A 330 -10.12 9.50 3.31
N ASP A 331 -8.90 9.06 3.02
CA ASP A 331 -7.69 9.68 3.55
C ASP A 331 -7.35 10.97 2.81
N GLU A 332 -6.65 11.86 3.51
CA GLU A 332 -6.35 13.21 3.05
C GLU A 332 -7.58 13.93 2.47
N ALA A 333 -8.71 13.83 3.20
CA ALA A 333 -10.01 14.32 2.77
C ALA A 333 -10.03 15.82 2.42
N HIS A 334 -9.06 16.61 2.85
CA HIS A 334 -8.91 18.01 2.42
C HIS A 334 -8.63 18.16 0.92
N ARG A 335 -8.21 17.09 0.23
CA ARG A 335 -8.04 17.05 -1.23
C ARG A 335 -9.34 16.79 -1.98
N THR A 336 -10.39 16.33 -1.28
CA THR A 336 -11.72 16.08 -1.86
C THR A 336 -12.57 17.35 -1.97
N THR A 337 -12.03 18.49 -1.55
CA THR A 337 -12.69 19.79 -1.66
C THR A 337 -12.46 20.42 -3.03
N GLY A 338 -13.34 21.30 -3.48
CA GLY A 338 -13.19 22.01 -4.74
C GLY A 338 -14.51 22.33 -5.42
N ALA A 339 -14.43 22.95 -6.58
CA ALA A 339 -15.59 23.28 -7.41
C ALA A 339 -16.00 22.08 -8.27
N ILE A 340 -17.28 21.71 -8.18
CA ILE A 340 -17.97 20.80 -9.10
C ILE A 340 -18.75 21.70 -10.07
N PHE A 341 -18.35 21.68 -11.35
CA PHE A 341 -19.04 22.39 -12.41
C PHE A 341 -20.02 21.43 -13.09
N ALA A 342 -21.25 21.88 -13.33
CA ALA A 342 -22.28 21.05 -13.96
C ALA A 342 -21.91 20.55 -15.37
N ASP A 343 -21.05 21.30 -16.09
CA ASP A 343 -20.73 21.06 -17.50
C ASP A 343 -19.30 20.56 -17.77
N THR A 344 -18.53 20.20 -16.72
CA THR A 344 -17.19 19.61 -16.89
C THR A 344 -17.05 18.29 -16.17
N ALA A 345 -16.17 17.40 -16.67
CA ALA A 345 -15.85 16.16 -15.98
C ALA A 345 -15.45 16.43 -14.52
N GLU A 346 -16.20 15.86 -13.58
CA GLU A 346 -15.92 16.01 -12.15
C GLU A 346 -14.51 15.53 -11.81
N SER A 347 -13.85 16.25 -10.89
CA SER A 347 -12.57 15.80 -10.35
C SER A 347 -12.73 14.40 -9.73
N HIS A 348 -11.79 13.51 -9.99
CA HIS A 348 -11.75 12.19 -9.35
C HIS A 348 -11.85 12.27 -7.82
N PHE A 349 -11.36 13.37 -7.23
CA PHE A 349 -11.39 13.62 -5.80
C PHE A 349 -12.77 13.99 -5.25
N THR A 350 -13.70 14.52 -6.07
CA THR A 350 -15.05 14.92 -5.62
C THR A 350 -16.09 13.83 -5.82
N LYS A 351 -15.87 12.91 -6.77
CA LYS A 351 -16.77 11.78 -7.09
C LYS A 351 -17.12 10.90 -5.89
N VAL A 352 -16.23 10.85 -4.89
CA VAL A 352 -16.43 10.10 -3.63
C VAL A 352 -17.63 10.58 -2.81
N HIS A 353 -18.11 11.81 -3.03
CA HIS A 353 -19.25 12.37 -2.29
C HIS A 353 -20.61 11.90 -2.80
N ASN A 354 -20.68 11.40 -4.04
CA ASN A 354 -21.93 11.00 -4.67
C ASN A 354 -22.32 9.57 -4.25
N ASP A 355 -23.46 9.42 -3.55
CA ASP A 355 -23.96 8.11 -3.08
C ASP A 355 -24.48 7.21 -4.21
N GLU A 356 -24.88 7.79 -5.34
CA GLU A 356 -25.28 7.07 -6.56
C GLU A 356 -24.05 6.59 -7.35
N TYR A 357 -22.95 7.33 -7.28
CA TYR A 357 -21.71 6.97 -7.96
C TYR A 357 -20.94 5.86 -7.21
N LEU A 358 -20.85 5.93 -5.89
CA LEU A 358 -20.21 4.89 -5.08
C LEU A 358 -21.10 4.47 -3.91
N HIS A 359 -21.77 3.34 -4.02
CA HIS A 359 -22.70 2.94 -2.97
C HIS A 359 -21.97 2.44 -1.72
N ALA A 360 -22.27 3.08 -0.59
CA ALA A 360 -21.74 2.70 0.72
C ALA A 360 -22.75 2.92 1.83
N SER A 361 -22.62 2.19 2.94
CA SER A 361 -23.44 2.41 4.14
C SER A 361 -22.90 3.55 5.01
N LYS A 362 -21.57 3.66 5.13
CA LYS A 362 -20.88 4.70 5.91
C LYS A 362 -19.71 5.30 5.15
N ARG A 363 -19.42 6.59 5.38
CA ARG A 363 -18.24 7.30 4.85
C ARG A 363 -17.50 8.03 5.96
N LEU A 364 -16.23 7.70 6.17
CA LEU A 364 -15.33 8.36 7.10
C LEU A 364 -14.35 9.25 6.34
N TYR A 365 -14.38 10.56 6.59
CA TYR A 365 -13.44 11.51 6.01
C TYR A 365 -12.35 11.82 7.03
N MET A 366 -11.09 11.49 6.74
CA MET A 366 -10.01 11.73 7.68
C MET A 366 -8.95 12.67 7.12
N THR A 367 -8.51 13.61 7.96
CA THR A 367 -7.43 14.52 7.60
C THR A 367 -6.85 15.21 8.84
N ALA A 368 -5.64 15.74 8.73
CA ALA A 368 -5.06 16.62 9.75
C ALA A 368 -5.40 18.10 9.53
N THR A 369 -5.67 18.48 8.28
CA THR A 369 -5.74 19.87 7.83
C THR A 369 -7.05 20.10 7.06
N PRO A 370 -8.20 20.21 7.75
CA PRO A 370 -9.47 20.41 7.06
C PRO A 370 -9.45 21.72 6.27
N ARG A 371 -9.93 21.67 5.02
CA ARG A 371 -9.98 22.84 4.14
C ARG A 371 -11.39 23.41 4.08
N VAL A 372 -11.52 24.68 4.47
CA VAL A 372 -12.79 25.43 4.54
C VAL A 372 -12.67 26.69 3.69
N TYR A 373 -13.69 26.96 2.88
CA TYR A 373 -13.74 28.16 2.04
C TYR A 373 -14.53 29.29 2.72
N GLY A 374 -14.04 30.52 2.59
CA GLY A 374 -14.71 31.71 3.14
C GLY A 374 -16.00 32.08 2.38
N ASN A 375 -16.84 32.88 3.03
CA ASN A 375 -18.16 33.26 2.51
C ASN A 375 -18.11 33.89 1.11
N THR A 376 -17.10 34.69 0.80
CA THR A 376 -16.93 35.30 -0.53
C THR A 376 -16.73 34.25 -1.63
N ALA A 377 -15.99 33.17 -1.36
CA ALA A 377 -15.77 32.10 -2.32
C ALA A 377 -17.03 31.25 -2.51
N LYS A 378 -17.78 30.99 -1.43
CA LYS A 378 -19.08 30.29 -1.48
C LYS A 378 -20.12 31.09 -2.28
N ALA A 379 -20.26 32.38 -2.00
CA ALA A 379 -21.17 33.27 -2.72
C ALA A 379 -20.84 33.37 -4.23
N LYS A 380 -19.56 33.40 -4.58
CA LYS A 380 -19.14 33.40 -5.99
C LYS A 380 -19.48 32.08 -6.68
N ALA A 381 -19.27 30.94 -6.01
CA ALA A 381 -19.61 29.63 -6.57
C ALA A 381 -21.13 29.52 -6.81
N GLU A 382 -21.96 29.98 -5.87
CA GLU A 382 -23.42 30.05 -6.06
C GLU A 382 -23.82 30.93 -7.26
N GLN A 383 -23.19 32.10 -7.43
CA GLN A 383 -23.43 32.98 -8.58
C GLN A 383 -23.09 32.31 -9.91
N ASP A 384 -22.00 31.56 -9.95
CA ASP A 384 -21.51 30.87 -11.15
C ASP A 384 -22.20 29.49 -11.35
N SER A 385 -23.22 29.14 -10.54
CA SER A 385 -23.90 27.82 -10.53
C SER A 385 -22.93 26.63 -10.36
N VAL A 386 -21.91 26.83 -9.52
CA VAL A 386 -20.85 25.86 -9.20
C VAL A 386 -21.07 25.34 -7.78
N THR A 387 -21.07 24.02 -7.60
CA THR A 387 -21.15 23.43 -6.25
C THR A 387 -19.76 23.40 -5.63
N LEU A 388 -19.54 24.12 -4.52
CA LEU A 388 -18.24 24.19 -3.85
C LEU A 388 -18.19 23.23 -2.65
N CYS A 389 -17.44 22.14 -2.76
CA CYS A 389 -17.20 21.22 -1.66
C CYS A 389 -16.25 21.84 -0.62
N SER A 390 -16.78 22.13 0.57
CA SER A 390 -16.04 22.68 1.71
C SER A 390 -16.20 21.76 2.91
N MET A 391 -15.15 21.50 3.69
CA MET A 391 -15.22 20.51 4.77
C MET A 391 -16.13 20.89 5.95
N ASP A 392 -16.60 22.13 6.02
CA ASP A 392 -17.63 22.58 6.97
C ASP A 392 -19.06 22.28 6.52
N ASP A 393 -19.25 21.74 5.30
CA ASP A 393 -20.54 21.25 4.83
C ASP A 393 -20.84 19.85 5.39
N GLU A 394 -21.77 19.78 6.34
CA GLU A 394 -22.18 18.51 6.96
C GLU A 394 -23.02 17.63 6.02
N ALA A 395 -23.67 18.17 4.99
CA ALA A 395 -24.39 17.35 4.01
C ALA A 395 -23.41 16.49 3.18
N ILE A 396 -22.24 17.05 2.85
CA ILE A 396 -21.20 16.37 2.07
C ILE A 396 -20.32 15.49 2.97
N TYR A 397 -19.82 16.05 4.08
CA TYR A 397 -18.78 15.41 4.90
C TYR A 397 -19.29 14.80 6.21
N GLY A 398 -20.52 15.11 6.62
CA GLY A 398 -21.03 14.79 7.97
C GLY A 398 -20.39 15.64 9.07
N PRO A 399 -20.82 15.44 10.33
CA PRO A 399 -20.30 16.16 11.49
C PRO A 399 -18.86 15.77 11.84
N ASP A 400 -18.20 16.60 12.64
CA ASP A 400 -16.93 16.25 13.29
C ASP A 400 -17.16 15.16 14.35
N LEU A 401 -16.78 13.91 14.03
CA LEU A 401 -16.92 12.79 14.97
C LEU A 401 -15.83 12.83 16.04
N HIS A 402 -14.62 13.24 15.66
CA HIS A 402 -13.52 13.43 16.60
C HIS A 402 -12.52 14.47 16.10
N VAL A 403 -11.99 15.27 17.03
CA VAL A 403 -11.03 16.34 16.73
C VAL A 403 -9.84 16.31 17.69
N LEU A 404 -8.66 16.02 17.15
CA LEU A 404 -7.36 16.12 17.80
C LEU A 404 -6.43 17.01 16.97
N ARG A 405 -6.46 18.32 17.27
CA ARG A 405 -5.61 19.32 16.59
C ARG A 405 -4.15 19.21 17.05
N PHE A 406 -3.23 19.73 16.23
CA PHE A 406 -1.79 19.73 16.50
C PHE A 406 -1.43 20.31 17.87
N SER A 407 -1.97 21.49 18.21
CA SER A 407 -1.72 22.14 19.51
C SER A 407 -2.13 21.27 20.70
N LYS A 408 -3.26 20.55 20.59
CA LYS A 408 -3.73 19.62 21.61
C LYS A 408 -2.86 18.37 21.69
N ALA A 409 -2.39 17.85 20.55
CA ALA A 409 -1.49 16.71 20.51
C ALA A 409 -0.15 17.02 21.18
N VAL A 410 0.44 18.19 20.92
CA VAL A 410 1.67 18.66 21.59
C VAL A 410 1.44 18.85 23.09
N ALA A 411 0.34 19.52 23.48
CA ALA A 411 0.02 19.72 24.90
C ALA A 411 -0.20 18.41 25.68
N GLN A 412 -0.56 17.32 24.98
CA GLN A 412 -0.74 15.98 25.55
C GLN A 412 0.53 15.10 25.45
N GLY A 413 1.64 15.64 24.95
CA GLY A 413 2.89 14.88 24.78
C GLY A 413 2.80 13.75 23.75
N LEU A 414 1.92 13.89 22.75
CA LEU A 414 1.70 12.90 21.69
C LEU A 414 2.65 13.07 20.50
N LEU A 415 3.27 14.25 20.35
CA LEU A 415 4.14 14.66 19.24
C LEU A 415 5.41 15.34 19.74
#